data_AF-A0A8T8SGN6-F1
#
_entry.id   AF-A0A8T8SGN6-F1
#
_cell.length_a   1.000
_cell.length_b   1.000
_cell.length_c   1.000
_cell.angle_alpha   90.00
_cell.angle_beta   90.00
_cell.angle_gamma   90.00
#
_symmetry.space_group_name_H-M   'P 1'
#
loop_
_entity.id
_entity.type
_entity.pdbx_description
1 polymer ?
#
loop_
_entity_poly.entity_id
_entity_poly.type
_entity_poly.pdbx_seq_one_letter_code
_entity_poly.pdbx_strand_id
1 'polypeptide(L)'
;MSQPHRFPFKDEAAIQALRDDYERDGFVIVDGIFASPDEMESLKAAAADVVKLTRDGGVQHLMSPSLPHSALFTAFYGSRVLEISSALLAVPVQSMHMELFNLLINPTHHAFALGWRTDDIKPSISTEEEERILVADKARAGAAKDGGGIQWNAALYDDAYLFRVHIGGYGRSRNEWRMRHLRRPRLPFRKAGNSVR
;
A
#
# COMPACT_ATOMS: atom_id res chain seq x y z
N MET A 1 -5.77 -16.04 -3.18
CA MET A 1 -4.87 -14.89 -3.08
C MET A 1 -3.62 -15.25 -3.84
N SER A 2 -3.09 -14.30 -4.59
CA SER A 2 -1.71 -14.32 -5.09
C SER A 2 -0.73 -14.62 -3.94
N GLN A 3 0.33 -15.37 -4.24
CA GLN A 3 1.40 -15.63 -3.27
C GLN A 3 2.22 -14.33 -3.08
N PRO A 4 2.86 -14.12 -1.91
CA PRO A 4 3.79 -13.02 -1.74
C PRO A 4 4.93 -13.09 -2.75
N HIS A 5 5.22 -11.97 -3.41
CA HIS A 5 6.35 -11.82 -4.31
C HIS A 5 7.59 -11.47 -3.50
N ARG A 6 8.67 -12.22 -3.64
CA ARG A 6 9.89 -11.98 -2.85
C ARG A 6 10.78 -10.93 -3.52
N PHE A 7 11.12 -9.88 -2.79
CA PHE A 7 12.14 -8.90 -3.15
C PHE A 7 13.52 -9.30 -2.58
N PRO A 8 14.64 -9.05 -3.28
CA PRO A 8 14.74 -8.53 -4.65
C PRO A 8 14.20 -9.53 -5.69
N PHE A 9 13.60 -9.01 -6.76
CA PHE A 9 13.05 -9.84 -7.83
C PHE A 9 14.18 -10.51 -8.62
N LYS A 10 14.05 -11.83 -8.81
CA LYS A 10 15.10 -12.69 -9.40
C LYS A 10 15.37 -12.46 -10.89
N ASP A 11 14.33 -12.09 -11.65
CA ASP A 11 14.33 -11.99 -13.11
C ASP A 11 13.12 -11.19 -13.61
N GLU A 12 13.12 -10.80 -14.89
CA GLU A 12 11.99 -10.15 -15.56
C GLU A 12 10.70 -10.98 -15.49
N ALA A 13 10.80 -12.32 -15.41
CA ALA A 13 9.63 -13.19 -15.29
C ALA A 13 8.92 -13.01 -13.93
N ALA A 14 9.67 -12.80 -12.83
CA ALA A 14 9.10 -12.44 -11.53
C ALA A 14 8.46 -11.03 -11.55
N ILE A 15 9.09 -10.07 -12.24
CA ILE A 15 8.53 -8.72 -12.39
C ILE A 15 7.23 -8.76 -13.23
N GLN A 16 7.19 -9.57 -14.28
CA GLN A 16 5.96 -9.74 -15.07
C GLN A 16 4.86 -10.43 -14.25
N ALA A 17 5.18 -11.49 -13.50
CA ALA A 17 4.21 -12.15 -12.62
C ALA A 17 3.66 -11.21 -11.53
N LEU A 18 4.48 -10.29 -11.01
CA LEU A 18 4.05 -9.23 -10.08
C LEU A 18 3.03 -8.29 -10.75
N ARG A 19 3.30 -7.85 -11.99
CA ARG A 19 2.39 -6.98 -12.76
C ARG A 19 1.08 -7.69 -13.12
N ASP A 20 1.15 -8.96 -13.55
CA ASP A 20 -0.02 -9.77 -13.89
C ASP A 20 -0.92 -10.02 -12.68
N ASP A 21 -0.32 -10.27 -11.50
CA ASP A 21 -1.04 -10.37 -10.23
C ASP A 21 -1.68 -9.03 -9.84
N TYR A 22 -0.98 -7.91 -10.02
CA TYR A 22 -1.49 -6.57 -9.71
C TYR A 22 -2.67 -6.16 -10.60
N GLU A 23 -2.56 -6.34 -11.92
CA GLU A 23 -3.65 -6.08 -12.88
C GLU A 23 -4.89 -6.93 -12.56
N ARG A 24 -4.68 -8.22 -12.21
CA ARG A 24 -5.78 -9.15 -11.89
C ARG A 24 -6.47 -8.82 -10.57
N ASP A 25 -5.69 -8.58 -9.50
CA ASP A 25 -6.19 -8.53 -8.13
C ASP A 25 -6.36 -7.11 -7.57
N GLY A 26 -5.84 -6.09 -8.26
CA GLY A 26 -5.79 -4.68 -7.80
C GLY A 26 -4.79 -4.41 -6.67
N PHE A 27 -4.05 -5.43 -6.22
CA PHE A 27 -3.00 -5.30 -5.21
C PHE A 27 -2.04 -6.49 -5.29
N VAL A 28 -0.82 -6.29 -4.76
CA VAL A 28 0.16 -7.35 -4.52
C VAL A 28 0.65 -7.31 -3.08
N ILE A 29 1.30 -8.40 -2.65
CA ILE A 29 2.06 -8.49 -1.40
C ILE A 29 3.51 -8.71 -1.79
N VAL A 30 4.42 -7.87 -1.30
CA VAL A 30 5.86 -7.97 -1.55
C VAL A 30 6.58 -8.21 -0.23
N ASP A 31 7.23 -9.37 -0.12
CA ASP A 31 8.00 -9.77 1.06
C ASP A 31 9.48 -9.36 0.91
N GLY A 32 10.14 -9.09 2.04
CA GLY A 32 11.56 -8.72 2.05
C GLY A 32 11.84 -7.27 1.68
N ILE A 33 10.87 -6.35 1.88
CA ILE A 33 11.09 -4.92 1.65
C ILE A 33 12.16 -4.33 2.59
N PHE A 34 12.28 -4.82 3.82
CA PHE A 34 13.33 -4.41 4.74
C PHE A 34 14.67 -5.10 4.41
N ALA A 35 15.78 -4.37 4.53
CA ALA A 35 17.14 -4.87 4.32
C ALA A 35 17.60 -5.80 5.46
N SER A 36 17.17 -5.53 6.70
CA SER A 36 17.47 -6.34 7.89
C SER A 36 16.37 -6.23 8.95
N PRO A 37 16.34 -7.14 9.96
CA PRO A 37 15.50 -6.96 11.14
C PRO A 37 15.81 -5.65 11.88
N ASP A 38 17.09 -5.25 11.96
CA ASP A 38 17.52 -4.04 12.68
C ASP A 38 17.02 -2.76 12.03
N GLU A 39 16.92 -2.72 10.69
CA GLU A 39 16.27 -1.61 9.96
C GLU A 39 14.79 -1.50 10.35
N MET A 40 14.08 -2.63 10.40
CA MET A 40 12.67 -2.67 10.82
C MET A 40 12.49 -2.23 12.28
N GLU A 41 13.35 -2.67 13.21
CA GLU A 41 13.32 -2.21 14.60
C GLU A 41 13.68 -0.72 14.74
N SER A 42 14.62 -0.22 13.94
CA SER A 42 14.95 1.21 13.88
C SER A 42 13.76 2.05 13.38
N LEU A 43 13.07 1.59 12.32
CA LEU A 43 11.87 2.23 11.79
C LEU A 43 10.69 2.17 12.78
N LYS A 44 10.54 1.08 13.54
CA LYS A 44 9.54 0.98 14.62
C LYS A 44 9.80 1.97 15.74
N ALA A 45 11.05 2.08 16.21
CA ALA A 45 11.45 3.02 17.25
C ALA A 45 11.23 4.47 16.80
N ALA A 46 11.70 4.81 15.59
CA ALA A 46 11.48 6.12 14.98
C ALA A 46 9.98 6.45 14.82
N ALA A 47 9.17 5.49 14.38
CA ALA A 47 7.72 5.66 14.27
C ALA A 47 7.07 5.90 15.65
N ALA A 48 7.51 5.20 16.70
CA ALA A 48 6.99 5.39 18.05
C ALA A 48 7.27 6.79 18.61
N ASP A 49 8.48 7.32 18.39
CA ASP A 49 8.85 8.70 18.76
C ASP A 49 7.99 9.73 18.02
N VAL A 50 7.80 9.56 16.71
CA VAL A 50 6.98 10.46 15.89
C VAL A 50 5.49 10.37 16.26
N VAL A 51 4.97 9.19 16.58
CA VAL A 51 3.59 9.00 17.08
C VAL A 51 3.37 9.80 18.36
N LYS A 52 4.34 9.81 19.27
CA LYS A 52 4.29 10.60 20.51
C LYS A 52 4.25 12.10 20.20
N LEU A 53 5.22 12.60 19.43
CA LEU A 53 5.27 14.02 19.03
C LEU A 53 4.00 14.48 18.30
N THR A 54 3.42 13.63 17.45
CA THR A 54 2.19 13.94 16.71
C THR A 54 0.98 14.05 17.64
N ARG A 55 0.89 13.22 18.68
CA ARG A 55 -0.16 13.30 19.72
C ARG A 55 -0.02 14.56 20.58
N ASP A 56 1.21 15.05 20.76
CA ASP A 56 1.52 16.29 21.46
C ASP A 56 1.35 17.56 20.59
N GLY A 57 0.84 17.42 19.35
CA GLY A 57 0.57 18.54 18.42
C GLY A 57 1.70 18.90 17.46
N GLY A 58 2.71 18.04 17.31
CA GLY A 58 3.89 18.25 16.47
C GLY A 58 3.66 18.12 14.96
N VAL A 59 4.72 18.39 14.19
CA VAL A 59 4.74 18.30 12.72
C VAL A 59 4.54 16.87 12.24
N GLN A 60 3.61 16.67 11.30
CA GLN A 60 3.20 15.34 10.81
C GLN A 60 4.02 14.82 9.61
N HIS A 61 4.89 15.64 9.02
CA HIS A 61 5.59 15.31 7.78
C HIS A 61 6.88 14.53 8.06
N LEU A 62 6.89 13.22 7.76
CA LEU A 62 7.94 12.28 8.16
C LEU A 62 9.37 12.64 7.71
N MET A 63 9.48 13.36 6.58
CA MET A 63 10.76 13.78 6.00
C MET A 63 11.06 15.27 6.25
N SER A 64 10.32 15.93 7.16
CA SER A 64 10.66 17.29 7.58
C SER A 64 12.02 17.27 8.30
N PRO A 65 12.98 18.13 7.94
CA PRO A 65 14.25 18.25 8.67
C PRO A 65 14.10 18.61 10.16
N SER A 66 12.95 19.15 10.56
CA SER A 66 12.60 19.43 11.95
C SER A 66 12.11 18.22 12.76
N LEU A 67 11.82 17.09 12.09
CA LEU A 67 11.36 15.86 12.74
C LEU A 67 12.58 14.97 13.06
N PRO A 68 12.68 14.40 14.27
CA PRO A 68 13.69 13.38 14.54
C PRO A 68 13.51 12.19 13.60
N HIS A 69 14.62 11.51 13.29
CA HIS A 69 14.66 10.35 12.40
C HIS A 69 14.22 10.62 10.94
N SER A 70 14.02 11.88 10.54
CA SER A 70 13.65 12.25 9.16
C SER A 70 14.61 11.69 8.11
N ALA A 71 15.92 11.67 8.39
CA ALA A 71 16.91 11.03 7.53
C ALA A 71 16.69 9.51 7.34
N LEU A 72 16.25 8.80 8.38
CA LEU A 72 15.92 7.36 8.30
C LEU A 72 14.65 7.14 7.45
N PHE A 73 13.63 7.98 7.65
CA PHE A 73 12.40 7.95 6.84
C PHE A 73 12.67 8.28 5.37
N THR A 74 13.50 9.29 5.08
CA THR A 74 13.94 9.63 3.72
C THR A 74 14.76 8.50 3.10
N ALA A 75 15.68 7.88 3.84
CA ALA A 75 16.49 6.77 3.35
C ALA A 75 15.63 5.55 3.02
N PHE A 76 14.68 5.18 3.89
CA PHE A 76 13.76 4.08 3.65
C PHE A 76 12.87 4.35 2.42
N TYR A 77 12.26 5.54 2.32
CA TYR A 77 11.48 5.92 1.14
C TYR A 77 12.33 5.88 -0.14
N GLY A 78 13.53 6.47 -0.10
CA GLY A 78 14.46 6.55 -1.23
C GLY A 78 15.17 5.24 -1.61
N SER A 79 14.79 4.10 -1.01
CA SER A 79 15.43 2.81 -1.21
C SER A 79 14.56 1.85 -2.05
N ARG A 80 14.43 0.61 -1.58
CA ARG A 80 13.77 -0.55 -2.20
C ARG A 80 12.29 -0.28 -2.53
N VAL A 81 11.67 0.67 -1.81
CA VAL A 81 10.34 1.22 -2.12
C VAL A 81 10.29 1.73 -3.57
N LEU A 82 11.24 2.56 -4.00
CA LEU A 82 11.28 3.13 -5.35
C LEU A 82 11.59 2.07 -6.41
N GLU A 83 12.45 1.10 -6.09
CA GLU A 83 12.74 -0.03 -6.98
C GLU A 83 11.49 -0.89 -7.23
N ILE A 84 10.75 -1.26 -6.18
CA ILE A 84 9.48 -1.99 -6.29
C ILE A 84 8.45 -1.17 -7.06
N SER A 85 8.39 0.15 -6.82
CA SER A 85 7.46 1.06 -7.49
C SER A 85 7.76 1.16 -8.99
N SER A 86 9.03 1.33 -9.35
CA SER A 86 9.52 1.36 -10.73
C SER A 86 9.25 0.03 -11.45
N ALA A 87 9.52 -1.10 -10.78
CA ALA A 87 9.22 -2.42 -11.32
C ALA A 87 7.72 -2.62 -11.57
N LEU A 88 6.86 -2.22 -10.63
CA LEU A 88 5.41 -2.38 -10.76
C LEU A 88 4.82 -1.48 -11.86
N LEU A 89 5.19 -0.19 -11.87
CA LEU A 89 4.65 0.80 -12.81
C LEU A 89 5.27 0.74 -14.21
N ALA A 90 6.40 0.05 -14.37
CA ALA A 90 7.24 0.01 -15.57
C ALA A 90 7.74 1.39 -16.03
N VAL A 91 7.99 2.30 -15.08
CA VAL A 91 8.59 3.62 -15.31
C VAL A 91 9.92 3.75 -14.56
N PRO A 92 10.93 4.48 -15.08
CA PRO A 92 12.19 4.66 -14.38
C PRO A 92 11.99 5.53 -13.12
N VAL A 93 12.78 5.27 -12.08
CA VAL A 93 12.70 5.98 -10.79
C VAL A 93 12.77 7.50 -10.94
N GLN A 94 13.55 7.98 -11.91
CA GLN A 94 13.76 9.40 -12.19
C GLN A 94 12.52 10.11 -12.78
N SER A 95 11.52 9.35 -13.22
CA SER A 95 10.23 9.87 -13.69
C SER A 95 9.11 9.73 -12.66
N MET A 96 9.40 9.19 -11.46
CA MET A 96 8.42 9.08 -10.38
C MET A 96 8.50 10.30 -9.46
N HIS A 97 7.33 10.80 -9.06
CA HIS A 97 7.21 11.80 -8.00
C HIS A 97 6.55 11.18 -6.77
N MET A 98 6.99 11.61 -5.60
CA MET A 98 6.36 11.29 -4.32
C MET A 98 5.23 12.26 -4.04
N GLU A 99 4.02 11.76 -3.77
CA GLU A 99 2.93 12.60 -3.24
C GLU A 99 2.93 12.63 -1.71
N LEU A 100 2.68 11.48 -1.06
CA LEU A 100 2.46 11.40 0.37
C LEU A 100 3.22 10.22 0.99
N PHE A 101 3.90 10.47 2.11
CA PHE A 101 4.45 9.44 2.98
C PHE A 101 4.07 9.75 4.43
N ASN A 102 3.32 8.84 5.05
CA ASN A 102 2.69 9.05 6.35
C ASN A 102 2.62 7.73 7.15
N LEU A 103 2.48 7.83 8.48
CA LEU A 103 2.22 6.69 9.35
C LEU A 103 0.71 6.49 9.51
N LEU A 104 0.25 5.27 9.25
CA LEU A 104 -1.10 4.85 9.64
C LEU A 104 -1.06 4.34 11.09
N ILE A 105 -1.79 5.01 11.98
CA ILE A 105 -1.76 4.76 13.43
C ILE A 105 -3.18 4.44 13.89
N ASN A 106 -3.40 3.23 14.40
CA ASN A 106 -4.70 2.88 14.98
C ASN A 106 -4.93 3.62 16.31
N PRO A 107 -6.16 4.11 16.58
CA PRO A 107 -6.50 4.71 17.86
C PRO A 107 -6.51 3.66 18.98
N THR A 108 -6.02 4.04 20.15
CA THR A 108 -5.84 3.15 21.32
C THR A 108 -7.08 3.04 22.21
N HIS A 109 -8.08 3.90 22.02
CA HIS A 109 -9.22 4.06 22.95
C HIS A 109 -10.60 3.73 22.36
N HIS A 110 -10.68 3.46 21.06
CA HIS A 110 -11.93 3.06 20.40
C HIS A 110 -11.63 2.21 19.17
N ALA A 111 -12.56 1.33 18.80
CA ALA A 111 -12.49 0.65 17.51
C ALA A 111 -12.73 1.66 16.38
N PHE A 112 -11.81 1.70 15.43
CA PHE A 112 -11.88 2.57 14.25
C PHE A 112 -11.75 1.72 12.99
N ALA A 113 -12.59 2.01 12.01
CA ALA A 113 -12.50 1.44 10.68
C ALA A 113 -12.96 2.50 9.70
N LEU A 114 -12.15 2.76 8.67
CA LEU A 114 -12.57 3.59 7.55
C LEU A 114 -13.66 2.87 6.75
N GLY A 115 -14.64 3.63 6.26
CA GLY A 115 -15.55 3.13 5.24
C GLY A 115 -14.78 2.78 3.97
N TRP A 116 -15.20 1.71 3.28
CA TRP A 116 -14.59 1.27 2.03
C TRP A 116 -14.61 2.39 0.99
N ARG A 117 -13.43 2.70 0.44
CA ARG A 117 -13.21 3.67 -0.64
C ARG A 117 -12.04 3.19 -1.51
N THR A 118 -12.02 3.65 -2.75
CA THR A 118 -10.79 3.83 -3.52
C THR A 118 -10.34 5.28 -3.31
N ASP A 119 -9.05 5.54 -3.10
CA ASP A 119 -8.61 6.86 -2.66
C ASP A 119 -8.81 7.95 -3.74
N ASP A 120 -8.78 7.59 -5.02
CA ASP A 120 -9.04 8.49 -6.16
C ASP A 120 -10.53 8.79 -6.42
N ILE A 121 -11.46 8.05 -5.80
CA ILE A 121 -12.90 8.19 -6.07
C ILE A 121 -13.64 8.78 -4.87
N LYS A 122 -14.12 10.02 -5.04
CA LYS A 122 -14.89 10.71 -4.01
C LYS A 122 -16.20 9.96 -3.69
N PRO A 123 -16.55 9.75 -2.39
CA PRO A 123 -17.75 9.00 -2.01
C PRO A 123 -19.07 9.52 -2.59
N SER A 124 -19.11 10.81 -2.96
CA SER A 124 -20.27 11.56 -3.41
C SER A 124 -20.61 11.43 -4.90
N ILE A 125 -19.81 10.73 -5.71
CA ILE A 125 -20.13 10.56 -7.14
C ILE A 125 -21.19 9.47 -7.36
N SER A 126 -21.89 9.54 -8.50
CA SER A 126 -22.88 8.54 -8.89
C SER A 126 -22.24 7.23 -9.36
N THR A 127 -23.01 6.16 -9.40
CA THR A 127 -22.55 4.83 -9.85
C THR A 127 -22.01 4.87 -11.28
N GLU A 128 -22.67 5.61 -12.16
CA GLU A 128 -22.33 5.70 -13.58
C GLU A 128 -21.03 6.47 -13.80
N GLU A 129 -20.74 7.46 -12.94
CA GLU A 129 -19.47 8.18 -12.95
C GLU A 129 -18.34 7.34 -12.34
N GLU A 130 -18.62 6.59 -11.28
CA GLU A 130 -17.70 5.61 -10.71
C GLU A 130 -17.31 4.55 -11.73
N GLU A 131 -18.27 4.02 -12.50
CA GLU A 131 -18.01 3.06 -13.57
C GLU A 131 -17.19 3.67 -14.73
N ARG A 132 -17.45 4.92 -15.12
CA ARG A 132 -16.64 5.64 -16.11
C ARG A 132 -15.20 5.81 -15.65
N ILE A 133 -14.99 6.27 -14.41
CA ILE A 133 -13.64 6.43 -13.83
C ILE A 133 -12.94 5.08 -13.76
N LEU A 134 -13.59 4.04 -13.24
CA LEU A 134 -12.99 2.70 -13.10
C LEU A 134 -12.66 2.03 -14.44
N VAL A 135 -13.42 2.29 -15.51
CA VAL A 135 -13.10 1.81 -16.87
C VAL A 135 -11.91 2.58 -17.44
N ALA A 136 -11.86 3.90 -17.27
CA ALA A 136 -10.70 4.70 -17.65
C ALA A 136 -9.44 4.29 -16.88
N ASP A 137 -9.58 3.92 -15.61
CA ASP A 137 -8.45 3.56 -14.75
C ASP A 137 -7.94 2.13 -14.99
N LYS A 138 -8.83 1.16 -15.33
CA LYS A 138 -8.40 -0.13 -15.93
C LYS A 138 -7.52 0.08 -17.16
N ALA A 139 -7.83 1.05 -18.01
CA ALA A 139 -7.02 1.32 -19.20
C ALA A 139 -5.60 1.82 -18.86
N ARG A 140 -5.38 2.31 -17.63
CA ARG A 140 -4.08 2.78 -17.10
C ARG A 140 -3.33 1.77 -16.24
N ALA A 141 -4.00 0.73 -15.73
CA ALA A 141 -3.42 -0.20 -14.76
C ALA A 141 -2.27 -1.06 -15.35
N GLY A 142 -2.30 -1.35 -16.65
CA GLY A 142 -1.31 -2.14 -17.38
C GLY A 142 -0.01 -1.39 -17.72
N ALA A 143 0.71 -0.92 -16.69
CA ALA A 143 1.78 0.09 -16.69
C ALA A 143 1.28 1.54 -16.81
N ALA A 144 1.88 2.45 -16.03
CA ALA A 144 1.43 3.85 -15.86
C ALA A 144 1.75 4.75 -17.07
N LYS A 145 1.24 4.38 -18.25
CA LYS A 145 1.41 5.12 -19.51
C LYS A 145 0.76 6.51 -19.47
N ASP A 146 -0.33 6.67 -18.71
CA ASP A 146 -1.12 7.89 -18.65
C ASP A 146 -1.28 8.44 -17.21
N GLY A 147 -0.21 8.39 -16.41
CA GLY A 147 -0.13 9.13 -15.13
C GLY A 147 -0.83 8.51 -13.92
N GLY A 148 -0.90 7.18 -13.83
CA GLY A 148 -1.38 6.48 -12.63
C GLY A 148 -0.36 6.49 -11.48
N GLY A 149 -0.85 6.54 -10.24
CA GLY A 149 -0.04 6.39 -9.02
C GLY A 149 -0.12 4.99 -8.42
N ILE A 150 0.71 4.71 -7.40
CA ILE A 150 0.54 3.53 -6.54
C ILE A 150 0.65 3.92 -5.07
N GLN A 151 -0.14 3.26 -4.22
CA GLN A 151 0.03 3.29 -2.78
C GLN A 151 0.64 1.98 -2.29
N TRP A 152 1.69 2.10 -1.49
CA TRP A 152 2.27 0.99 -0.74
C TRP A 152 2.06 1.19 0.76
N ASN A 153 2.06 0.10 1.52
CA ASN A 153 2.01 0.13 2.98
C ASN A 153 3.03 -0.89 3.49
N ALA A 154 4.06 -0.45 4.21
CA ALA A 154 4.99 -1.34 4.90
C ALA A 154 4.49 -1.59 6.34
N ALA A 155 4.13 -2.84 6.62
CA ALA A 155 3.70 -3.23 7.96
C ALA A 155 4.91 -3.31 8.90
N LEU A 156 5.06 -2.31 9.78
CA LEU A 156 6.06 -2.34 10.86
C LEU A 156 5.68 -3.32 11.97
N TYR A 157 4.39 -3.53 12.21
CA TYR A 157 3.86 -4.43 13.24
C TYR A 157 3.00 -5.52 12.61
N ASP A 158 2.81 -6.65 13.32
CA ASP A 158 1.82 -7.66 12.93
C ASP A 158 0.41 -7.07 13.09
N ASP A 159 -0.16 -6.63 11.98
CA ASP A 159 -1.40 -5.85 11.92
C ASP A 159 -2.56 -6.72 11.37
N ALA A 160 -3.78 -6.55 11.91
CA ALA A 160 -4.99 -7.25 11.48
C ALA A 160 -6.07 -6.30 10.90
N TYR A 161 -5.79 -5.00 10.84
CA TYR A 161 -6.71 -3.89 10.61
C TYR A 161 -6.67 -3.34 9.17
N LEU A 162 -5.59 -3.58 8.40
CA LEU A 162 -5.57 -3.28 6.96
C LEU A 162 -6.34 -4.35 6.16
N PHE A 163 -7.65 -4.19 6.06
CA PHE A 163 -8.50 -5.08 5.27
C PHE A 163 -8.43 -4.72 3.78
N ARG A 164 -7.94 -5.64 2.94
CA ARG A 164 -8.06 -5.55 1.47
C ARG A 164 -9.15 -6.50 0.97
N VAL A 165 -10.06 -5.97 0.15
CA VAL A 165 -11.06 -6.78 -0.56
C VAL A 165 -10.51 -7.14 -1.93
N HIS A 166 -10.44 -8.43 -2.23
CA HIS A 166 -10.21 -8.91 -3.59
C HIS A 166 -11.45 -8.59 -4.43
N ILE A 167 -11.37 -7.50 -5.20
CA ILE A 167 -12.30 -7.20 -6.29
C ILE A 167 -11.89 -8.10 -7.46
N GLY A 168 -12.87 -8.79 -8.06
CA GLY A 168 -12.60 -9.69 -9.19
C GLY A 168 -12.36 -8.93 -10.49
N GLY A 169 -11.17 -8.34 -10.61
CA GLY A 169 -10.68 -7.59 -11.78
C GLY A 169 -10.91 -6.09 -11.68
N TYR A 170 -9.82 -5.32 -11.67
CA TYR A 170 -9.81 -3.86 -11.47
C TYR A 170 -10.60 -3.44 -10.20
N GLY A 171 -11.59 -2.53 -10.25
CA GLY A 171 -12.29 -1.96 -11.41
C GLY A 171 -13.71 -2.52 -11.62
N ARG A 172 -14.59 -2.35 -10.62
CA ARG A 172 -16.05 -2.61 -10.63
C ARG A 172 -16.72 -1.70 -9.59
N SER A 173 -17.98 -1.31 -9.78
CA SER A 173 -18.65 -0.34 -8.91
C SER A 173 -19.09 -0.88 -7.53
N ARG A 174 -19.23 0.03 -6.56
CA ARG A 174 -19.76 -0.21 -5.19
C ARG A 174 -21.10 -0.95 -5.17
N ASN A 175 -21.93 -0.81 -6.19
CA ASN A 175 -23.26 -1.44 -6.23
C ASN A 175 -23.21 -2.92 -6.62
N GLU A 176 -22.34 -3.33 -7.56
CA GLU A 176 -22.07 -4.77 -7.79
C GLU A 176 -21.54 -5.44 -6.51
N TRP A 177 -20.72 -4.72 -5.73
CA TRP A 177 -20.13 -5.20 -4.49
C TRP A 177 -21.18 -5.45 -3.39
N ARG A 178 -22.15 -4.53 -3.23
CA ARG A 178 -23.17 -4.57 -2.16
C ARG A 178 -24.04 -5.83 -2.23
N MET A 179 -24.33 -6.30 -3.46
CA MET A 179 -25.10 -7.52 -3.70
C MET A 179 -24.34 -8.82 -3.37
N ARG A 180 -23.00 -8.81 -3.43
CA ARG A 180 -22.18 -10.03 -3.27
C ARG A 180 -21.73 -10.30 -1.82
N HIS A 181 -21.69 -9.26 -0.97
CA HIS A 181 -21.13 -9.34 0.38
C HIS A 181 -22.08 -9.83 1.49
N LEU A 182 -23.32 -10.16 1.16
CA LEU A 182 -24.20 -10.98 2.01
C LEU A 182 -23.73 -12.44 2.17
N ARG A 183 -22.61 -12.86 1.55
CA ARG A 183 -22.24 -14.29 1.43
C ARG A 183 -20.78 -14.68 1.71
N ARG A 184 -19.85 -13.80 2.12
CA ARG A 184 -18.45 -14.21 2.46
C ARG A 184 -17.82 -13.45 3.63
N PRO A 185 -16.94 -14.11 4.43
CA PRO A 185 -16.37 -13.54 5.65
C PRO A 185 -15.19 -12.60 5.41
N ARG A 186 -14.94 -11.72 6.40
CA ARG A 186 -13.80 -10.79 6.47
C ARG A 186 -12.52 -11.56 6.80
N LEU A 187 -11.39 -11.19 6.18
CA LEU A 187 -10.09 -11.82 6.43
C LEU A 187 -9.06 -10.76 6.88
N PRO A 188 -8.40 -10.92 8.04
CA PRO A 188 -7.31 -10.04 8.46
C PRO A 188 -5.99 -10.41 7.77
N PHE A 189 -5.07 -9.46 7.71
CA PHE A 189 -3.69 -9.70 7.31
C PHE A 189 -3.03 -10.66 8.33
N ARG A 190 -2.22 -11.60 7.86
CA ARG A 190 -1.40 -12.48 8.71
C ARG A 190 0.01 -12.53 8.14
N LYS A 191 0.99 -12.44 9.04
CA LYS A 191 2.41 -12.64 8.76
C LYS A 191 2.62 -13.94 7.97
N ALA A 192 3.33 -13.86 6.84
CA ALA A 192 3.96 -15.02 6.24
C ALA A 192 5.13 -15.44 7.16
N GLY A 193 4.79 -16.22 8.19
CA GLY A 193 5.76 -16.61 9.21
C GLY A 193 6.81 -17.54 8.62
N ASN A 194 8.09 -17.21 8.83
CA ASN A 194 9.15 -18.20 8.77
C ASN A 194 8.84 -19.29 9.80
N SER A 195 8.45 -20.48 9.33
CA SER A 195 8.35 -21.66 10.17
C SER A 195 9.76 -22.17 10.46
N VAL A 196 10.29 -21.78 11.62
CA VAL A 196 11.37 -22.51 12.27
C VAL A 196 10.71 -23.41 13.31
N ARG A 197 11.04 -24.71 13.28
CA ARG A 197 10.64 -25.66 14.33
C ARG A 197 11.56 -25.54 15.53
#